data_AF-A0A853AWW0-F1
#
_entry.id   AF-A0A853AWW0-F1
#
_cell.length_a   1.000
_cell.length_b   1.000
_cell.length_c   1.000
_cell.angle_alpha   90.00
_cell.angle_beta   90.00
_cell.angle_gamma   90.00
#
_symmetry.space_group_name_H-M   'P 1'
#
loop_
_entity.id
_entity.type
_entity.pdbx_description
1 polymer ?
#
loop_
_entity_poly.entity_id
_entity_poly.type
_entity_poly.pdbx_seq_one_letter_code
_entity_poly.pdbx_strand_id
1 'polypeptide(L)' 'MADSWTSPCDLAGGSSGGPWLTGFDDATGTGTIFGVTSKGTVNEDLETTSLAAAAFTDEVKELYDRAGNL' A
#
# COMPACT_ATOMS: atom_id res chain seq x y z
N MET A 1 16.67 3.52 -2.34
CA MET A 1 15.38 2.80 -2.24
C MET A 1 14.29 3.81 -2.54
N ALA A 2 13.20 3.44 -3.21
CA ALA A 2 12.11 4.40 -3.46
C ALA A 2 11.28 4.56 -2.18
N ASP A 3 10.97 5.79 -1.77
CA ASP A 3 10.20 6.07 -0.55
C ASP A 3 8.69 5.78 -0.73
N SER A 4 8.25 5.60 -1.98
CA SER A 4 6.88 5.26 -2.32
C SER A 4 6.76 4.54 -3.66
N TRP A 5 5.66 3.81 -3.84
CA TRP A 5 5.27 3.16 -5.08
C TRP A 5 3.97 3.77 -5.59
N THR A 6 3.77 3.81 -6.91
CA THR A 6 2.52 4.32 -7.51
C THR A 6 1.96 3.36 -8.55
N SER A 7 0.64 3.31 -8.65
CA SER A 7 -0.09 2.54 -9.67
C SER A 7 -1.38 3.28 -10.06
N PRO A 8 -1.81 3.20 -11.33
CA PRO A 8 -3.19 3.53 -11.70
C PRO A 8 -4.17 2.67 -10.88
N CYS A 9 -5.10 3.31 -10.19
CA CYS A 9 -6.10 2.67 -9.34
C CYS A 9 -7.17 3.70 -8.96
N ASP A 10 -8.44 3.29 -8.99
CA ASP A 10 -9.63 4.12 -8.80
C ASP A 10 -10.31 3.92 -7.44
N LEU A 11 -9.70 3.14 -6.54
CA LEU A 11 -10.22 2.93 -5.20
C LEU A 11 -10.28 4.26 -4.42
N ALA A 12 -11.47 4.57 -3.91
CA ALA A 12 -11.77 5.81 -3.22
C ALA A 12 -11.30 5.84 -1.76
N GLY A 13 -11.67 6.91 -1.05
CA GLY A 13 -11.48 7.03 0.39
C GLY A 13 -12.07 5.83 1.14
N GLY A 14 -11.31 5.34 2.13
CA GLY A 14 -11.57 4.05 2.80
C GLY A 14 -10.62 2.94 2.37
N SER A 15 -9.95 3.08 1.22
CA SER A 15 -8.89 2.16 0.77
C SER A 15 -7.54 2.35 1.49
N SER A 16 -7.38 3.45 2.24
CA SER A 16 -6.16 3.75 3.01
C SER A 16 -5.83 2.61 3.98
N GLY A 17 -4.56 2.21 4.01
CA GLY A 17 -4.08 1.06 4.78
C GLY A 17 -4.21 -0.29 4.07
N GLY A 18 -4.88 -0.36 2.91
CA GLY A 18 -4.99 -1.58 2.13
C GLY A 18 -3.61 -2.13 1.67
N PRO A 19 -3.44 -3.46 1.64
CA PRO A 19 -2.14 -4.08 1.38
C PRO A 19 -1.73 -3.99 -0.09
N TRP A 20 -0.45 -3.72 -0.34
CA TRP A 20 0.18 -3.89 -1.64
C TRP A 20 0.96 -5.19 -1.65
N LEU A 21 0.64 -6.09 -2.59
CA LEU A 21 1.16 -7.45 -2.63
C LEU A 21 2.16 -7.63 -3.78
N THR A 22 3.23 -8.35 -3.52
CA THR A 22 4.13 -8.90 -4.54
C THR A 22 4.08 -10.42 -4.52
N GLY A 23 4.32 -11.06 -5.66
CA GLY A 23 4.20 -12.51 -5.82
C GLY A 23 2.79 -13.02 -5.52
N PHE A 24 1.77 -12.26 -5.94
CA PHE A 24 0.37 -12.64 -5.72
C PHE A 24 0.04 -13.96 -6.44
N ASP A 25 -0.45 -14.93 -5.68
CA ASP A 25 -1.00 -16.19 -6.15
C ASP A 25 -2.53 -16.09 -6.14
N ASP A 26 -3.13 -16.09 -7.32
CA ASP A 26 -4.58 -15.97 -7.51
C ASP A 26 -5.35 -17.22 -7.05
N ALA A 27 -4.71 -18.39 -7.02
CA ALA A 27 -5.32 -19.62 -6.58
C ALA A 27 -5.54 -19.64 -5.06
N THR A 28 -4.61 -19.05 -4.30
CA THR A 28 -4.68 -18.99 -2.83
C THR A 28 -5.12 -17.62 -2.30
N GLY A 29 -5.08 -16.58 -3.13
CA GLY A 29 -5.36 -15.21 -2.73
C GLY A 29 -4.29 -14.62 -1.81
N THR A 30 -3.05 -15.11 -1.90
CA THR A 30 -1.95 -14.72 -1.00
C THR A 30 -0.79 -14.07 -1.75
N GLY A 31 0.03 -13.33 -1.01
CA GLY A 31 1.25 -12.70 -1.51
C GLY A 31 2.00 -12.03 -0.37
N THR A 32 3.17 -11.47 -0.65
CA THR A 32 3.96 -10.74 0.35
C THR A 32 3.53 -9.28 0.37
N ILE A 33 3.13 -8.78 1.54
CA ILE A 33 2.83 -7.35 1.73
C ILE A 33 4.15 -6.57 1.74
N PHE A 34 4.28 -5.58 0.86
CA PHE A 34 5.49 -4.75 0.75
C PHE A 34 5.22 -3.24 0.91
N GLY A 35 3.96 -2.87 1.11
CA GLY A 35 3.52 -1.50 1.30
C GLY A 35 2.04 -1.44 1.65
N VAL A 36 1.58 -0.23 2.02
CA VAL A 36 0.16 0.05 2.28
C VAL A 36 -0.27 1.33 1.57
N THR A 37 -1.50 1.37 1.08
CA THR A 37 -2.09 2.56 0.45
C THR A 37 -2.05 3.74 1.42
N SER A 38 -1.40 4.83 1.02
CA SER A 38 -1.25 6.03 1.85
C SER A 38 -2.05 7.20 1.31
N LYS A 39 -1.96 7.47 0.00
CA LYS A 39 -2.63 8.60 -0.65
C LYS A 39 -3.14 8.24 -2.03
N GLY A 40 -4.20 8.92 -2.46
CA GLY A 40 -4.69 8.90 -3.83
C GLY A 40 -4.47 10.25 -4.52
N THR A 41 -4.22 10.22 -5.84
CA THR A 41 -4.29 11.40 -6.70
C THR A 41 -5.70 11.51 -7.24
N VAL A 42 -6.31 12.69 -7.12
CA VAL A 42 -7.71 12.94 -7.49
C VAL A 42 -7.75 13.93 -8.66
N ASN A 43 -8.63 13.71 -9.63
CA ASN A 43 -8.85 14.63 -10.76
C ASN A 43 -9.84 15.76 -10.42
N GLU A 44 -10.17 16.61 -11.39
CA GLU A 44 -11.11 17.72 -11.23
C GLU A 44 -12.54 17.26 -10.91
N ASP A 45 -12.91 16.05 -11.35
CA ASP A 45 -14.22 15.41 -11.11
C ASP A 45 -14.30 14.67 -9.75
N LEU A 46 -13.28 14.82 -8.90
CA LEU A 46 -13.15 14.16 -7.60
C LEU A 46 -12.99 12.63 -7.66
N GLU A 47 -12.54 12.10 -8.79
CA GLU A 47 -12.26 10.68 -8.97
C GLU A 47 -10.78 10.37 -8.69
N THR A 48 -10.54 9.26 -7.99
CA THR A 48 -9.15 8.78 -7.77
C THR A 48 -8.62 8.17 -9.05
N THR A 49 -7.41 8.59 -9.46
CA THR A 49 -6.78 8.15 -10.72
C THR A 49 -5.54 7.30 -10.49
N SER A 50 -4.92 7.45 -9.32
CA SER A 50 -3.78 6.63 -8.90
C SER A 50 -3.69 6.57 -7.39
N LEU A 51 -3.12 5.48 -6.89
CA LEU A 51 -2.76 5.33 -5.49
C LEU A 51 -1.25 5.29 -5.34
N ALA A 52 -0.77 5.81 -4.21
CA ALA A 52 0.60 5.68 -3.77
C ALA A 52 0.67 4.88 -2.47
N ALA A 53 1.58 3.90 -2.43
CA ALA A 53 1.93 3.17 -1.22
C ALA A 53 3.14 3.76 -0.53
N ALA A 54 3.10 3.75 0.80
CA ALA A 54 4.30 3.92 1.61
C ALA A 54 5.19 2.67 1.49
N ALA A 55 6.47 2.85 1.19
CA ALA A 55 7.42 1.75 1.16
C ALA A 55 7.71 1.25 2.59
N PHE A 56 7.87 -0.06 2.75
CA PHE A 56 8.34 -0.63 4.02
C PHE A 56 9.85 -0.50 4.13
N THR A 57 10.29 0.61 4.74
CA THR A 57 11.69 0.88 5.07
C THR A 57 12.13 0.15 6.35
N ASP A 58 13.40 0.32 6.73
CA ASP A 58 13.94 -0.26 7.96
C ASP A 58 13.21 0.27 9.20
N GLU A 59 12.80 1.55 9.21
CA GLU A 59 12.01 2.12 10.31
C GLU A 59 10.63 1.47 10.42
N VAL A 60 10.00 1.13 9.29
CA VAL A 60 8.73 0.40 9.27
C VAL A 60 8.93 -1.02 9.79
N LYS A 61 10.05 -1.66 9.45
CA LYS A 61 10.41 -2.98 9.99
C LYS A 61 10.59 -2.93 11.51
N GLU A 62 11.31 -1.95 12.04
CA GLU A 62 11.48 -1.79 13.49
C GLU A 62 10.14 -1.57 14.20
N LEU A 63 9.25 -0.76 13.62
CA LEU A 63 7.90 -0.57 14.14
C LEU A 63 7.09 -1.87 14.12
N TYR A 64 7.14 -2.61 13.03
CA TYR A 64 6.45 -3.90 12.88
C TYR A 64 6.94 -4.92 13.92
N ASP A 65 8.25 -5.04 14.08
CA ASP A 65 8.86 -5.97 15.04
C ASP A 65 8.45 -5.60 16.48
N ARG A 66 8.35 -4.31 16.82
CA ARG A 66 7.83 -3.86 18.12
C ARG A 66 6.35 -4.17 18.31
N ALA A 67 5.52 -3.94 17.29
CA ALA A 67 4.08 -4.18 17.34
C ALA A 67 3.73 -5.67 17.46
N GLY A 68 4.51 -6.55 16.83
CA GLY A 68 4.33 -8.01 16.92
C GLY A 68 4.67 -8.61 18.29
N ASN A 69 5.23 -7.82 19.21
CA ASN A 69 5.55 -8.20 20.58
C ASN A 69 4.61 -7.56 21.63
N LEU A 70 3.52 -6.93 21.18
CA LEU A 70 2.43 -6.44 22.04
C LEU A 70 1.49 -7.58 22.45
#